data_AF-A0A7J5ER31-F1
#
_entry.id   AF-A0A7J5ER31-F1
#
_cell.length_a   1.000
_cell.length_b   1.000
_cell.length_c   1.000
_cell.angle_alpha   90.00
_cell.angle_beta   90.00
_cell.angle_gamma   90.00
#
_symmetry.space_group_name_H-M   'P 1'
#
loop_
_entity.id
_entity.type
_entity.pdbx_description
1 polymer ?
#
loop_
_entity_poly.entity_id
_entity_poly.type
_entity_poly.pdbx_seq_one_letter_code
_entity_poly.pdbx_strand_id
1 'polypeptide(L)'
;MSHTQRTHEHYMRMALELAREAFEAGEVPVGCVIVRDGTILGSGFNRVQQLANPTHHAEIEALNQACSTVGEKVLKGATAYVTLEPCVMCAGALVLAKVETVVYAAHDPKTGAVRSVYELLDSPEANHQCIVRSGVLASESSALLTTFFEQRRADQATAAVSTGDGRITPAETGMLVLIPTPIGNLADITRRALDTLSSCKIILCEDTRRTGNLLRSYGIGGARLVSNFEQNEKARAQEIVDWVRNGITVGLVSDAGMPGISDPGFRAVQACISAGCSVVALPGPSAAITALAASGLPTDRFFFAGFLPQKKGRMSVLQKMLCREETCILYESPHRIEKLLIEIAECGSADRQIVIARELSKVHEEYIRGMVSEVLATVRSRNSLKGECVVVLQGAGTPD
;
A
#
# COMPACT_ATOMS: atom_id res chain seq x y z
N MET A 1 11.76 -42.71 27.86
CA MET A 1 11.46 -41.32 28.26
C MET A 1 11.24 -41.25 29.77
N SER A 2 11.87 -40.29 30.44
CA SER A 2 11.67 -40.06 31.88
C SER A 2 10.22 -39.62 32.18
N HIS A 3 9.76 -39.72 33.42
CA HIS A 3 8.41 -39.27 33.81
C HIS A 3 8.20 -37.77 33.50
N THR A 4 9.20 -36.93 33.81
CA THR A 4 9.21 -35.49 33.52
C THR A 4 9.10 -35.18 32.03
N GLN A 5 9.78 -35.94 31.16
CA GLN A 5 9.69 -35.75 29.71
C GLN A 5 8.27 -36.05 29.20
N ARG A 6 7.62 -37.10 29.72
CA ARG A 6 6.22 -37.44 29.39
C ARG A 6 5.25 -36.35 29.83
N THR A 7 5.48 -35.70 30.97
CA THR A 7 4.66 -34.58 31.45
C THR A 7 4.78 -33.36 30.53
N HIS A 8 5.99 -32.99 30.12
CA HIS A 8 6.18 -31.86 29.22
C HIS A 8 5.58 -32.12 27.84
N GLU A 9 5.72 -33.33 27.30
CA GLU A 9 5.07 -33.71 26.04
C GLU A 9 3.55 -33.65 26.15
N HIS A 10 2.96 -34.10 27.26
CA HIS A 10 1.51 -34.06 27.46
C HIS A 10 0.95 -32.64 27.34
N TYR A 11 1.48 -31.67 28.09
CA TYR A 11 1.00 -30.30 28.02
C TYR A 11 1.39 -29.57 26.74
N MET A 12 2.54 -29.91 26.14
CA MET A 12 2.90 -29.38 24.83
C MET A 12 1.96 -29.87 23.72
N ARG A 13 1.42 -31.10 23.82
CA ARG A 13 0.37 -31.57 22.89
C ARG A 13 -0.91 -30.74 22.99
N MET A 14 -1.29 -30.34 24.20
CA MET A 14 -2.44 -29.45 24.41
C MET A 14 -2.18 -28.05 23.83
N ALA A 15 -0.97 -27.50 24.02
CA ALA A 15 -0.57 -26.25 23.36
C ALA A 15 -0.58 -26.39 21.82
N LEU A 16 -0.20 -27.55 21.28
CA LEU A 16 -0.28 -27.83 19.84
C LEU A 16 -1.73 -27.94 19.34
N GLU A 17 -2.68 -28.43 20.13
CA GLU A 17 -4.11 -28.39 19.79
C GLU A 17 -4.60 -26.95 19.64
N LEU A 18 -4.25 -26.07 20.59
CA LEU A 18 -4.53 -24.64 20.48
C LEU A 18 -3.84 -23.98 19.28
N ALA A 19 -2.61 -24.39 18.95
CA ALA A 19 -1.92 -23.93 17.76
C ALA A 19 -2.63 -24.37 16.46
N ARG A 20 -3.27 -25.54 16.45
CA ARG A 20 -4.13 -25.99 15.33
C ARG A 20 -5.42 -25.17 15.26
N GLU A 21 -6.01 -24.78 16.39
CA GLU A 21 -7.15 -23.84 16.39
C GLU A 21 -6.75 -22.48 15.80
N ALA A 22 -5.57 -21.95 16.16
CA ALA A 22 -5.01 -20.74 15.52
C ALA A 22 -4.84 -20.94 14.00
N PHE A 23 -4.29 -22.08 13.59
CA PHE A 23 -4.13 -22.42 12.17
C PHE A 23 -5.47 -22.36 11.43
N GLU A 24 -6.49 -23.04 11.95
CA GLU A 24 -7.85 -23.08 11.37
C GLU A 24 -8.51 -21.69 11.35
N ALA A 25 -8.19 -20.84 12.32
CA ALA A 25 -8.61 -19.45 12.38
C ALA A 25 -7.81 -18.50 11.46
N GLY A 26 -6.82 -18.99 10.71
CA GLY A 26 -5.98 -18.19 9.82
C GLY A 26 -4.92 -17.33 10.53
N GLU A 27 -4.64 -17.65 11.79
CA GLU A 27 -3.66 -17.00 12.66
C GLU A 27 -2.33 -17.75 12.61
N VAL A 28 -1.22 -17.05 12.93
CA VAL A 28 0.08 -17.74 13.06
C VAL A 28 -0.07 -18.83 14.13
N PRO A 29 0.20 -20.11 13.84
CA PRO A 29 -0.21 -21.25 14.66
C PRO A 29 0.67 -21.40 15.90
N VAL A 30 0.39 -20.54 16.89
CA VAL A 30 1.03 -20.58 18.20
C VAL A 30 -0.05 -20.81 19.25
N GLY A 31 0.21 -21.76 20.14
CA GLY A 31 -0.63 -22.06 21.28
C GLY A 31 0.19 -22.05 22.56
N CYS A 32 -0.48 -21.75 23.67
CA CYS A 32 0.11 -21.71 25.00
C CYS A 32 -0.85 -22.28 26.04
N VAL A 33 -0.33 -23.09 26.96
CA VAL A 33 -1.04 -23.46 28.20
C VAL A 33 -0.17 -23.16 29.40
N ILE A 34 -0.78 -22.62 30.46
CA ILE A 34 -0.12 -22.34 31.74
C ILE A 34 -0.67 -23.30 32.78
N VAL A 35 0.22 -24.07 33.40
CA VAL A 35 -0.13 -25.20 34.25
C VAL A 35 0.54 -25.05 35.61
N ARG A 36 -0.18 -25.41 36.69
CA ARG A 36 0.37 -25.52 38.04
C ARG A 36 -0.24 -26.73 38.73
N ASP A 37 0.60 -27.57 39.34
CA ASP A 37 0.19 -28.79 40.06
C ASP A 37 -0.74 -29.70 39.25
N GLY A 38 -0.46 -29.83 37.96
CA GLY A 38 -1.24 -30.64 37.03
C GLY A 38 -2.52 -29.98 36.49
N THR A 39 -2.87 -28.79 36.98
CA THR A 39 -4.09 -28.05 36.62
C THR A 39 -3.78 -26.94 35.63
N ILE A 40 -4.56 -26.83 34.55
CA ILE A 40 -4.45 -25.74 33.57
C ILE A 40 -5.12 -24.50 34.16
N LEU A 41 -4.33 -23.43 34.34
CA LEU A 41 -4.81 -22.15 34.82
C LEU A 41 -5.33 -21.28 33.68
N GLY A 42 -4.69 -21.38 32.51
CA GLY A 42 -5.02 -20.60 31.33
C GLY A 42 -4.50 -21.25 30.06
N SER A 43 -5.19 -20.97 28.98
CA SER A 43 -4.97 -21.48 27.63
C SER A 43 -5.19 -20.35 26.64
N GLY A 44 -4.35 -20.28 25.61
CA GLY A 44 -4.43 -19.23 24.62
C GLY A 44 -3.82 -19.65 23.30
N PHE A 45 -4.29 -19.02 22.23
CA PHE A 45 -3.69 -19.11 20.91
C PHE A 45 -3.66 -17.71 20.28
N ASN A 46 -2.86 -17.51 19.24
CA ASN A 46 -2.75 -16.20 18.58
C ASN A 46 -4.09 -15.72 18.00
N ARG A 47 -4.48 -14.47 18.27
CA ARG A 47 -5.71 -13.83 17.76
C ARG A 47 -5.47 -12.43 17.21
N VAL A 48 -4.26 -12.19 16.70
CA VAL A 48 -3.81 -10.85 16.27
C VAL A 48 -4.64 -10.33 15.12
N GLN A 49 -4.93 -11.18 14.13
CA GLN A 49 -5.73 -10.80 12.96
C GLN A 49 -7.21 -10.66 13.32
N GLN A 50 -7.75 -11.64 14.05
CA GLN A 50 -9.16 -11.68 14.45
C GLN A 50 -9.56 -10.46 15.28
N LEU A 51 -8.69 -10.04 16.20
CA LEU A 51 -8.95 -8.92 17.11
C LEU A 51 -8.33 -7.60 16.64
N ALA A 52 -7.65 -7.60 15.49
CA ALA A 52 -6.94 -6.45 14.93
C ALA A 52 -6.03 -5.74 15.96
N ASN A 53 -5.39 -6.50 16.83
CA ASN A 53 -4.55 -5.97 17.90
C ASN A 53 -3.27 -6.83 18.05
N PRO A 54 -2.07 -6.23 17.89
CA PRO A 54 -0.80 -6.95 17.88
C PRO A 54 -0.43 -7.61 19.22
N THR A 55 -1.13 -7.31 20.33
CA THR A 55 -0.79 -7.88 21.64
C THR A 55 -1.40 -9.25 21.91
N HIS A 56 -2.37 -9.71 21.11
CA HIS A 56 -3.09 -10.97 21.34
C HIS A 56 -2.32 -12.20 20.86
N HIS A 57 -1.13 -12.40 21.44
CA HIS A 57 -0.33 -13.60 21.27
C HIS A 57 -0.79 -14.69 22.25
N ALA A 58 -0.51 -15.95 21.90
CA ALA A 58 -0.92 -17.11 22.68
C ALA A 58 -0.55 -17.02 24.17
N GLU A 59 0.66 -16.57 24.49
CA GLU A 59 1.14 -16.42 25.88
C GLU A 59 0.40 -15.32 26.63
N ILE A 60 0.06 -14.22 25.95
CA ILE A 60 -0.70 -13.11 26.54
C ILE A 60 -2.14 -13.55 26.83
N GLU A 61 -2.78 -14.26 25.90
CA GLU A 61 -4.12 -14.82 26.10
C GLU A 61 -4.15 -15.84 27.25
N ALA A 62 -3.16 -16.75 27.30
CA ALA A 62 -3.04 -17.72 28.37
C ALA A 62 -2.77 -17.05 29.73
N LEU A 63 -1.94 -15.99 29.77
CA LEU A 63 -1.69 -15.20 30.98
C LEU A 63 -2.93 -14.46 31.45
N ASN A 64 -3.70 -13.85 30.55
CA ASN A 64 -4.94 -13.15 30.87
C ASN A 64 -5.94 -14.12 31.52
N GLN A 65 -6.14 -15.29 30.91
CA GLN A 65 -7.00 -16.32 31.48
C GLN A 65 -6.44 -16.84 32.80
N ALA A 66 -5.14 -17.16 32.90
CA ALA A 66 -4.53 -17.67 34.13
C ALA A 66 -4.64 -16.68 35.30
N CYS A 67 -4.36 -15.39 35.07
CA CYS A 67 -4.51 -14.36 36.10
C CYS A 67 -5.97 -14.23 36.53
N SER A 68 -6.92 -14.31 35.59
CA SER A 68 -8.35 -14.28 35.90
C SER A 68 -8.79 -15.52 36.70
N THR A 69 -8.31 -16.72 36.37
CA THR A 69 -8.62 -17.97 37.07
C THR A 69 -8.11 -17.97 38.50
N VAL A 70 -6.91 -17.41 38.71
CA VAL A 70 -6.24 -17.39 40.02
C VAL A 70 -6.71 -16.21 40.87
N GLY A 71 -7.14 -15.11 40.22
CA GLY A 71 -7.45 -13.85 40.89
C GLY A 71 -6.21 -13.03 41.29
N GLU A 72 -5.04 -13.38 40.75
CA GLU A 72 -3.76 -12.72 41.05
C GLU A 72 -2.92 -12.53 39.78
N LYS A 73 -2.07 -11.49 39.78
CA LYS A 73 -1.14 -11.21 38.69
C LYS A 73 0.15 -12.05 38.73
N VAL A 74 0.39 -12.79 39.81
CA VAL A 74 1.61 -13.56 40.07
C VAL A 74 1.31 -15.05 39.96
N LEU A 75 2.08 -15.76 39.13
CA LEU A 75 1.89 -17.16 38.77
C LEU A 75 3.10 -18.03 39.17
N LYS A 76 3.64 -17.81 40.38
CA LYS A 76 4.69 -18.68 40.94
C LYS A 76 4.23 -20.14 40.99
N GLY A 77 5.14 -21.09 40.76
CA GLY A 77 4.80 -22.51 40.65
C GLY A 77 4.30 -22.91 39.26
N ALA A 78 3.96 -21.95 38.40
CA ALA A 78 3.39 -22.27 37.10
C ALA A 78 4.46 -22.54 36.05
N THR A 79 4.13 -23.46 35.13
CA THR A 79 4.88 -23.75 33.92
C THR A 79 4.07 -23.29 32.71
N ALA A 80 4.65 -22.45 31.87
CA ALA A 80 4.10 -22.11 30.55
C ALA A 80 4.65 -23.06 29.49
N TYR A 81 3.77 -23.64 28.68
CA TYR A 81 4.11 -24.49 27.54
C TYR A 81 3.71 -23.76 26.27
N VAL A 82 4.69 -23.39 25.43
CA VAL A 82 4.48 -22.56 24.23
C VAL A 82 4.96 -23.29 22.99
N THR A 83 4.17 -23.33 21.93
CA THR A 83 4.58 -24.05 20.71
C THR A 83 5.70 -23.35 19.93
N LEU A 84 5.88 -22.04 20.10
CA LEU A 84 6.96 -21.26 19.51
C LEU A 84 7.71 -20.50 20.59
N GLU A 85 9.00 -20.24 20.37
CA GLU A 85 9.82 -19.42 21.26
C GLU A 85 9.18 -18.04 21.48
N PRO A 86 8.93 -17.63 22.75
CA PRO A 86 8.33 -16.35 23.06
C PRO A 86 9.12 -15.16 22.50
N CYS A 87 8.41 -14.18 21.92
CA CYS A 87 8.99 -12.89 21.54
C CYS A 87 9.25 -12.00 22.75
N VAL A 88 9.90 -10.84 22.55
CA VAL A 88 10.27 -9.90 23.63
C VAL A 88 9.07 -9.51 24.52
N MET A 89 7.92 -9.25 23.92
CA MET A 89 6.69 -8.89 24.63
C MET A 89 6.20 -10.05 25.52
N CYS A 90 6.05 -11.24 24.95
CA CYS A 90 5.56 -12.41 25.66
C CYS A 90 6.53 -12.85 26.76
N ALA A 91 7.84 -12.86 26.46
CA ALA A 91 8.87 -13.17 27.44
C ALA A 91 8.86 -12.19 28.62
N GLY A 92 8.78 -10.88 28.34
CA GLY A 92 8.65 -9.87 29.38
C GLY A 92 7.39 -10.04 30.23
N ALA A 93 6.26 -10.37 29.61
CA ALA A 93 5.01 -10.62 30.32
C ALA A 93 5.10 -11.85 31.25
N LEU A 94 5.73 -12.93 30.82
CA LEU A 94 5.96 -14.14 31.63
C LEU A 94 6.86 -13.85 32.85
N VAL A 95 7.92 -13.04 32.65
CA VAL A 95 8.79 -12.56 33.73
C VAL A 95 8.00 -11.71 34.74
N LEU A 96 7.22 -10.74 34.26
CA LEU A 96 6.41 -9.87 35.12
C LEU A 96 5.33 -10.64 35.89
N ALA A 97 4.77 -11.69 35.29
CA ALA A 97 3.84 -12.62 35.92
C ALA A 97 4.54 -13.61 36.86
N LYS A 98 5.88 -13.64 36.90
CA LYS A 98 6.71 -14.56 37.72
C LYS A 98 6.39 -16.04 37.48
N VAL A 99 6.17 -16.40 36.21
CA VAL A 99 6.06 -17.80 35.80
C VAL A 99 7.37 -18.51 36.11
N GLU A 100 7.31 -19.69 36.74
CA GLU A 100 8.52 -20.36 37.24
C GLU A 100 9.29 -21.03 36.12
N THR A 101 8.60 -21.77 35.24
CA THR A 101 9.23 -22.51 34.15
C THR A 101 8.59 -22.14 32.82
N VAL A 102 9.39 -21.93 31.78
CA VAL A 102 8.93 -21.76 30.41
C VAL A 102 9.50 -22.89 29.57
N VAL A 103 8.61 -23.69 29.00
CA VAL A 103 8.93 -24.78 28.08
C VAL A 103 8.43 -24.39 26.71
N TYR A 104 9.32 -24.27 25.72
CA TYR A 104 8.90 -23.96 24.35
C TYR A 104 9.33 -25.05 23.35
N ALA A 105 8.54 -25.24 22.30
CA ALA A 105 8.80 -26.29 21.31
C ALA A 105 9.80 -25.83 20.25
N ALA A 106 9.37 -25.00 19.29
CA ALA A 106 10.19 -24.55 18.18
C ALA A 106 10.95 -23.25 18.50
N HIS A 107 12.15 -23.09 17.95
CA HIS A 107 12.91 -21.83 18.02
C HIS A 107 12.36 -20.79 17.04
N ASP A 108 12.44 -19.50 17.40
CA ASP A 108 12.15 -18.39 16.49
C ASP A 108 13.43 -17.58 16.17
N PRO A 109 14.08 -17.82 15.02
CA PRO A 109 15.33 -17.16 14.66
C PRO A 109 15.18 -15.66 14.37
N LYS A 110 13.95 -15.12 14.26
CA LYS A 110 13.72 -13.72 13.91
C LYS A 110 13.36 -12.86 15.10
N THR A 111 12.51 -13.35 16.00
CA THR A 111 12.02 -12.54 17.13
C THR A 111 12.10 -13.24 18.49
N GLY A 112 12.58 -14.48 18.53
CA GLY A 112 12.70 -15.28 19.74
C GLY A 112 13.59 -14.62 20.78
N ALA A 113 13.00 -14.34 21.94
CA ALA A 113 13.64 -13.57 23.00
C ALA A 113 14.15 -14.44 24.16
N VAL A 114 14.21 -15.76 23.97
CA VAL A 114 14.65 -16.68 25.02
C VAL A 114 16.07 -17.18 24.78
N ARG A 115 16.39 -17.63 23.56
CA ARG A 115 17.70 -18.12 23.15
C ARG A 115 18.11 -17.74 21.73
N SER A 116 17.17 -17.39 20.85
CA SER A 116 17.48 -17.18 19.43
C SER A 116 18.09 -15.80 19.15
N VAL A 117 17.43 -14.72 19.58
CA VAL A 117 17.86 -13.33 19.34
C VAL A 117 18.23 -12.62 20.64
N TYR A 118 17.47 -12.90 21.70
CA TYR A 118 17.70 -12.34 23.04
C TYR A 118 17.69 -13.46 24.08
N GLU A 119 18.20 -13.16 25.28
CA GLU A 119 18.22 -14.06 26.44
C GLU A 119 17.49 -13.42 27.63
N LEU A 120 16.18 -13.21 27.50
CA LEU A 120 15.42 -12.37 28.43
C LEU A 120 14.90 -13.12 29.67
N LEU A 121 14.48 -14.38 29.52
CA LEU A 121 13.74 -15.09 30.57
C LEU A 121 14.55 -15.42 31.82
N ASP A 122 15.85 -15.62 31.68
CA ASP A 122 16.79 -15.95 32.77
C ASP A 122 17.95 -14.95 32.87
N SER A 123 17.78 -13.78 32.26
CA SER A 123 18.74 -12.68 32.40
C SER A 123 18.89 -12.28 33.88
N PRO A 124 20.12 -12.06 34.36
CA PRO A 124 20.36 -11.63 35.72
C PRO A 124 19.79 -10.23 36.02
N GLU A 125 19.53 -9.42 34.99
CA GLU A 125 18.91 -8.11 35.08
C GLU A 125 17.38 -8.17 35.21
N ALA A 126 16.76 -9.33 34.91
CA ALA A 126 15.32 -9.52 35.04
C ALA A 126 14.90 -9.58 36.52
N ASN A 127 13.74 -9.02 36.84
CA ASN A 127 13.20 -9.01 38.22
C ASN A 127 12.67 -10.38 38.68
N HIS A 128 12.65 -11.37 37.79
CA HIS A 128 12.34 -12.77 38.01
C HIS A 128 13.02 -13.59 36.91
N GLN A 129 13.63 -14.72 37.27
CA GLN A 129 14.30 -15.62 36.33
C GLN A 129 13.47 -16.89 36.17
N CYS A 130 13.09 -17.21 34.95
CA CYS A 130 12.38 -18.43 34.61
C CYS A 130 13.37 -19.57 34.35
N ILE A 131 12.98 -20.79 34.70
CA ILE A 131 13.66 -22.00 34.25
C ILE A 131 13.25 -22.24 32.79
N VAL A 132 14.21 -22.21 31.86
CA VAL A 132 13.96 -22.39 30.43
C VAL A 132 14.22 -23.83 30.01
N ARG A 133 13.29 -24.41 29.25
CA ARG A 133 13.48 -25.68 28.53
C ARG A 133 13.00 -25.51 27.09
N SER A 134 13.73 -26.07 26.14
CA SER A 134 13.39 -26.01 24.72
C SER A 134 13.30 -27.39 24.08
N GLY A 135 12.76 -27.48 22.87
CA GLY A 135 12.88 -28.66 22.03
C GLY A 135 11.77 -29.71 22.18
N VAL A 136 10.81 -29.51 23.10
CA VAL A 136 9.72 -30.47 23.34
C VAL A 136 8.75 -30.44 22.17
N LEU A 137 8.64 -31.53 21.40
CA LEU A 137 7.83 -31.60 20.17
C LEU A 137 8.17 -30.51 19.14
N ALA A 138 9.44 -30.07 19.12
CA ALA A 138 9.91 -29.01 18.23
C ALA A 138 9.64 -29.30 16.75
N SER A 139 9.81 -30.55 16.33
CA SER A 139 9.55 -30.97 14.94
C SER A 139 8.09 -30.83 14.56
N GLU A 140 7.16 -31.25 15.41
CA GLU A 140 5.72 -31.12 15.18
C GLU A 140 5.30 -29.65 15.10
N SER A 141 5.79 -28.82 16.02
CA SER A 141 5.49 -27.39 16.02
C SER A 141 6.08 -26.65 14.81
N SER A 142 7.35 -26.93 14.48
CA SER A 142 8.02 -26.33 13.32
C SER A 142 7.35 -26.73 12.01
N ALA A 143 6.88 -27.98 11.90
CA ALA A 143 6.13 -28.45 10.74
C ALA A 143 4.81 -27.70 10.60
N LEU A 144 4.06 -27.46 11.69
CA LEU A 144 2.81 -26.70 11.64
C LEU A 144 3.04 -25.25 11.18
N LEU A 145 4.06 -24.57 11.71
CA LEU A 145 4.45 -23.22 11.28
C LEU A 145 4.91 -23.18 9.83
N THR A 146 5.69 -24.18 9.41
CA THR A 146 6.18 -24.30 8.03
C THR A 146 5.00 -24.47 7.09
N THR A 147 4.10 -25.42 7.36
CA THR A 147 2.87 -25.62 6.59
C THR A 147 2.01 -24.37 6.56
N PHE A 148 1.87 -23.64 7.67
CA PHE A 148 1.08 -22.39 7.67
C PHE A 148 1.69 -21.32 6.78
N PHE A 149 3.01 -21.09 6.87
CA PHE A 149 3.65 -20.10 6.02
C PHE A 149 3.82 -20.58 4.58
N GLU A 150 3.89 -21.90 4.34
CA GLU A 150 3.83 -22.47 2.99
C GLU A 150 2.45 -22.33 2.41
N GLN A 151 1.37 -22.60 3.16
CA GLN A 151 0.01 -22.32 2.75
C GLN A 151 -0.18 -20.83 2.54
N ARG A 152 0.22 -19.94 3.46
CA ARG A 152 0.14 -18.50 3.23
C ARG A 152 0.99 -18.04 2.06
N ARG A 153 2.18 -18.60 1.83
CA ARG A 153 3.00 -18.30 0.63
C ARG A 153 2.37 -18.89 -0.62
N ALA A 154 1.70 -20.04 -0.54
CA ALA A 154 1.02 -20.71 -1.64
C ALA A 154 -0.33 -20.07 -1.91
N ASP A 155 -1.00 -19.47 -0.94
CA ASP A 155 -2.21 -18.66 -1.00
C ASP A 155 -1.84 -17.28 -1.51
N GLN A 156 -0.71 -16.72 -1.04
CA GLN A 156 -0.10 -15.52 -1.61
C GLN A 156 0.45 -15.78 -3.01
N ALA A 157 0.95 -16.98 -3.33
CA ALA A 157 1.49 -17.35 -4.63
C ALA A 157 0.42 -17.88 -5.59
N THR A 158 -0.68 -18.46 -5.13
CA THR A 158 -1.90 -18.65 -5.94
C THR A 158 -2.64 -17.33 -6.10
N ALA A 159 -2.50 -16.41 -5.13
CA ALA A 159 -2.82 -14.99 -5.33
C ALA A 159 -1.76 -14.21 -6.14
N ALA A 160 -0.56 -14.75 -6.42
CA ALA A 160 0.54 -14.02 -7.07
C ALA A 160 1.21 -14.68 -8.31
N VAL A 161 0.86 -15.91 -8.72
CA VAL A 161 1.47 -16.62 -9.86
C VAL A 161 0.51 -17.70 -10.40
N SER A 162 0.19 -17.86 -11.69
CA SER A 162 0.26 -17.02 -12.89
C SER A 162 -0.45 -17.78 -14.01
N THR A 163 -0.98 -17.09 -15.02
CA THR A 163 -0.80 -17.58 -16.39
C THR A 163 0.34 -16.78 -17.01
N GLY A 164 1.59 -17.17 -16.74
CA GLY A 164 2.78 -16.90 -17.57
C GLY A 164 3.23 -15.46 -17.85
N ASP A 165 2.45 -14.43 -17.54
CA ASP A 165 2.85 -13.02 -17.62
C ASP A 165 2.46 -12.32 -16.31
N GLY A 166 3.35 -11.51 -15.75
CA GLY A 166 3.22 -10.93 -14.40
C GLY A 166 2.12 -9.88 -14.24
N ARG A 167 0.85 -10.23 -14.46
CA ARG A 167 -0.32 -9.37 -14.20
C ARG A 167 -1.20 -9.92 -13.07
N ILE A 168 -1.49 -9.05 -12.12
CA ILE A 168 -2.39 -9.26 -10.97
C ILE A 168 -3.84 -9.15 -11.45
N THR A 169 -4.71 -10.10 -11.07
CA THR A 169 -6.18 -9.99 -11.19
C THR A 169 -6.85 -9.90 -9.80
N PRO A 170 -8.00 -9.21 -9.65
CA PRO A 170 -8.67 -8.92 -8.38
C PRO A 170 -9.13 -10.12 -7.55
N ALA A 171 -8.96 -10.06 -6.22
CA ALA A 171 -9.41 -11.02 -5.20
C ALA A 171 -10.94 -10.98 -4.95
N GLU A 172 -11.48 -11.98 -4.23
CA GLU A 172 -12.92 -12.18 -3.91
C GLU A 172 -13.62 -11.06 -3.11
N THR A 173 -12.93 -9.96 -2.80
CA THR A 173 -13.53 -8.73 -2.26
C THR A 173 -13.42 -7.63 -3.32
N GLY A 174 -14.45 -6.77 -3.41
CA GLY A 174 -14.47 -5.70 -4.38
C GLY A 174 -13.29 -4.76 -4.18
N MET A 175 -12.92 -4.02 -5.23
CA MET A 175 -11.83 -3.06 -5.16
C MET A 175 -12.08 -1.84 -6.04
N LEU A 176 -11.50 -0.71 -5.64
CA LEU A 176 -11.38 0.46 -6.50
C LEU A 176 -10.07 0.34 -7.29
N VAL A 177 -10.15 0.33 -8.61
CA VAL A 177 -8.97 0.26 -9.49
C VAL A 177 -8.83 1.55 -10.29
N LEU A 178 -7.72 2.26 -10.10
CA LEU A 178 -7.34 3.42 -10.89
C LEU A 178 -6.69 2.93 -12.19
N ILE A 179 -7.32 3.24 -13.32
CA ILE A 179 -6.96 2.73 -14.63
C ILE A 179 -6.57 3.91 -15.52
N PRO A 180 -5.27 4.06 -15.86
CA PRO A 180 -4.84 5.11 -16.77
C PRO A 180 -5.37 4.90 -18.19
N THR A 181 -5.75 5.99 -18.83
CA THR A 181 -6.23 6.01 -20.23
C THR A 181 -5.21 6.70 -21.14
N PRO A 182 -5.24 6.43 -22.46
CA PRO A 182 -4.41 7.15 -23.43
C PRO A 182 -4.47 8.68 -23.31
N ILE A 183 -3.35 9.34 -23.59
CA ILE A 183 -3.25 10.81 -23.67
C ILE A 183 -3.34 11.37 -25.11
N GLY A 184 -3.57 10.50 -26.09
CA GLY A 184 -3.68 10.89 -27.51
C GLY A 184 -3.64 9.71 -28.48
N ASN A 185 -2.84 8.68 -28.18
CA ASN A 185 -2.73 7.48 -29.00
C ASN A 185 -3.35 6.25 -28.33
N LEU A 186 -4.30 5.60 -29.02
CA LEU A 186 -4.94 4.38 -28.52
C LEU A 186 -3.95 3.23 -28.29
N ALA A 187 -2.77 3.24 -28.92
CA ALA A 187 -1.75 2.22 -28.69
C ALA A 187 -1.10 2.30 -27.29
N ASP A 188 -1.24 3.43 -26.58
CA ASP A 188 -0.54 3.66 -25.31
C ASP A 188 -1.25 3.04 -24.10
N ILE A 189 -2.47 2.50 -24.28
CA ILE A 189 -3.16 1.80 -23.20
C ILE A 189 -2.43 0.49 -22.88
N THR A 190 -2.25 0.19 -21.61
CA THR A 190 -1.61 -1.08 -21.22
C THR A 190 -2.59 -2.24 -21.40
N ARG A 191 -2.07 -3.42 -21.71
CA ARG A 191 -2.89 -4.63 -21.78
C ARG A 191 -3.61 -4.92 -20.46
N ARG A 192 -2.96 -4.66 -19.32
CA ARG A 192 -3.57 -4.82 -17.98
C ARG A 192 -4.74 -3.86 -17.77
N ALA A 193 -4.66 -2.63 -18.29
CA ALA A 193 -5.78 -1.70 -18.26
C ALA A 193 -6.97 -2.21 -19.07
N LEU A 194 -6.75 -2.75 -20.29
CA LEU A 194 -7.80 -3.35 -21.12
C LEU A 194 -8.47 -4.55 -20.43
N ASP A 195 -7.67 -5.47 -19.89
CA ASP A 195 -8.17 -6.65 -19.18
C ASP A 195 -9.01 -6.22 -17.94
N THR A 196 -8.53 -5.22 -17.20
CA THR A 196 -9.25 -4.68 -16.03
C THR A 196 -10.56 -4.01 -16.43
N LEU A 197 -10.55 -3.11 -17.43
CA LEU A 197 -11.74 -2.43 -17.92
C LEU A 197 -12.83 -3.41 -18.39
N SER A 198 -12.41 -4.53 -19.00
CA SER A 198 -13.32 -5.59 -19.45
C SER A 198 -13.95 -6.37 -18.30
N SER A 199 -13.29 -6.43 -17.15
CA SER A 199 -13.78 -7.11 -15.94
C SER A 199 -14.63 -6.23 -15.02
N CYS A 200 -14.50 -4.90 -15.13
CA CYS A 200 -15.22 -3.94 -14.30
C CYS A 200 -16.72 -3.97 -14.57
N LYS A 201 -17.54 -4.09 -13.50
CA LYS A 201 -19.00 -3.92 -13.61
C LYS A 201 -19.42 -2.45 -13.62
N ILE A 202 -18.59 -1.59 -13.01
CA ILE A 202 -18.82 -0.15 -12.91
C ILE A 202 -17.53 0.56 -13.31
N ILE A 203 -17.64 1.57 -14.17
CA ILE A 203 -16.53 2.45 -14.53
C ILE A 203 -16.93 3.90 -14.22
N LEU A 204 -16.21 4.50 -13.29
CA LEU A 204 -16.26 5.92 -12.95
C LEU A 204 -15.43 6.70 -13.96
N CYS A 205 -16.03 7.73 -14.54
CA CYS A 205 -15.37 8.59 -15.54
C CYS A 205 -15.91 10.01 -15.47
N GLU A 206 -15.14 11.00 -15.93
CA GLU A 206 -15.57 12.39 -15.98
C GLU A 206 -16.68 12.58 -17.03
N ASP A 207 -16.41 12.18 -18.28
CA ASP A 207 -17.37 12.18 -19.38
C ASP A 207 -17.66 10.74 -19.87
N THR A 208 -18.89 10.30 -19.61
CA THR A 208 -19.38 8.97 -20.01
C THR A 208 -19.43 8.78 -21.53
N ARG A 209 -19.56 9.86 -22.32
CA ARG A 209 -19.57 9.80 -23.78
C ARG A 209 -18.16 9.55 -24.31
N ARG A 210 -17.17 10.29 -23.79
CA ARG A 210 -15.75 10.12 -24.15
C ARG A 210 -15.25 8.74 -23.77
N THR A 211 -15.47 8.34 -22.52
CA THR A 211 -15.10 7.00 -22.06
C THR A 211 -15.84 5.91 -22.84
N GLY A 212 -17.12 6.11 -23.15
CA GLY A 212 -17.88 5.18 -24.00
C GLY A 212 -17.31 5.03 -25.41
N ASN A 213 -16.81 6.10 -26.03
CA ASN A 213 -16.10 6.02 -27.32
C ASN A 213 -14.80 5.24 -27.20
N LEU A 214 -14.02 5.48 -26.14
CA LEU A 214 -12.77 4.78 -25.87
C LEU A 214 -12.99 3.27 -25.72
N LEU A 215 -13.97 2.87 -24.90
CA LEU A 215 -14.29 1.46 -24.72
C LEU A 215 -14.74 0.79 -26.02
N ARG A 216 -15.54 1.49 -26.84
CA ARG A 216 -15.93 1.02 -28.17
C ARG A 216 -14.75 0.80 -29.10
N SER A 217 -13.74 1.68 -29.09
CA SER A 217 -12.55 1.48 -29.93
C SER A 217 -11.73 0.24 -29.57
N TYR A 218 -11.87 -0.28 -28.34
CA TYR A 218 -11.24 -1.53 -27.91
C TYR A 218 -12.20 -2.74 -27.91
N GLY A 219 -13.45 -2.57 -28.34
CA GLY A 219 -14.45 -3.63 -28.29
C GLY A 219 -14.88 -4.02 -26.87
N ILE A 220 -14.71 -3.14 -25.88
CA ILE A 220 -15.06 -3.38 -24.47
C ILE A 220 -16.49 -2.92 -24.20
N GLY A 221 -17.28 -3.75 -23.52
CA GLY A 221 -18.66 -3.47 -23.13
C GLY A 221 -19.05 -4.14 -21.81
N GLY A 222 -20.31 -3.97 -21.39
CA GLY A 222 -20.88 -4.62 -20.21
C GLY A 222 -20.75 -3.85 -18.89
N ALA A 223 -19.84 -2.89 -18.80
CA ALA A 223 -19.71 -2.01 -17.64
C ALA A 223 -20.78 -0.90 -17.63
N ARG A 224 -21.31 -0.58 -16.44
CA ARG A 224 -22.12 0.62 -16.22
C ARG A 224 -21.20 1.84 -16.07
N LEU A 225 -21.31 2.79 -16.99
CA LEU A 225 -20.58 4.07 -16.90
C LEU A 225 -21.27 5.02 -15.91
N VAL A 226 -20.51 5.59 -15.00
CA VAL A 226 -21.00 6.52 -13.98
C VAL A 226 -20.16 7.78 -13.98
N SER A 227 -20.82 8.94 -13.99
CA SER A 227 -20.11 10.22 -13.95
C SER A 227 -19.53 10.51 -12.56
N ASN A 228 -18.24 10.81 -12.54
CA ASN A 228 -17.46 11.20 -11.37
C ASN A 228 -16.52 12.35 -11.76
N PHE A 229 -16.87 13.56 -11.36
CA PHE A 229 -16.18 14.81 -11.69
C PHE A 229 -16.12 15.73 -10.46
N GLU A 230 -15.28 16.77 -10.50
CA GLU A 230 -14.92 17.58 -9.33
C GLU A 230 -16.12 18.05 -8.48
N GLN A 231 -17.20 18.50 -9.12
CA GLN A 231 -18.38 19.00 -8.39
C GLN A 231 -19.24 17.90 -7.74
N ASN A 232 -19.17 16.65 -8.20
CA ASN A 232 -20.01 15.55 -7.68
C ASN A 232 -19.24 14.50 -6.87
N GLU A 233 -17.90 14.52 -6.94
CA GLU A 233 -17.04 13.46 -6.40
C GLU A 233 -17.27 13.23 -4.90
N LYS A 234 -17.47 14.31 -4.14
CA LYS A 234 -17.75 14.23 -2.70
C LYS A 234 -19.06 13.49 -2.38
N ALA A 235 -20.11 13.74 -3.15
CA ALA A 235 -21.40 13.08 -2.96
C ALA A 235 -21.34 11.61 -3.42
N ARG A 236 -20.51 11.31 -4.43
CA ARG A 236 -20.33 9.97 -4.99
C ARG A 236 -19.50 9.04 -4.11
N ALA A 237 -18.60 9.60 -3.32
CA ALA A 237 -17.62 8.83 -2.55
C ALA A 237 -18.22 7.69 -1.70
N GLN A 238 -19.35 7.93 -1.03
CA GLN A 238 -20.00 6.89 -0.22
C GLN A 238 -20.58 5.76 -1.09
N GLU A 239 -21.20 6.10 -2.22
CA GLU A 239 -21.76 5.12 -3.16
C GLU A 239 -20.67 4.18 -3.70
N ILE A 240 -19.47 4.73 -3.95
CA ILE A 240 -18.30 3.96 -4.39
C ILE A 240 -17.85 2.96 -3.32
N VAL A 241 -17.74 3.42 -2.07
CA VAL A 241 -17.40 2.56 -0.93
C VAL A 241 -18.40 1.41 -0.81
N ASP A 242 -19.69 1.70 -0.95
CA ASP A 242 -20.75 0.69 -0.84
C ASP A 242 -20.63 -0.35 -1.96
N TRP A 243 -20.34 0.05 -3.22
CA TRP A 243 -20.09 -0.92 -4.29
C TRP A 243 -18.90 -1.82 -3.99
N VAL A 244 -17.80 -1.24 -3.56
CA VAL A 244 -16.56 -1.97 -3.27
C VAL A 244 -16.78 -2.98 -2.14
N ARG A 245 -17.46 -2.58 -1.06
CA ARG A 245 -17.83 -3.48 0.06
C ARG A 245 -18.75 -4.62 -0.36
N ASN A 246 -19.60 -4.40 -1.36
CA ASN A 246 -20.48 -5.42 -1.93
C ASN A 246 -19.78 -6.33 -2.96
N GLY A 247 -18.45 -6.40 -2.96
CA GLY A 247 -17.72 -7.31 -3.85
C GLY A 247 -17.53 -6.78 -5.27
N ILE A 248 -17.89 -5.52 -5.56
CA ILE A 248 -17.82 -4.98 -6.92
C ILE A 248 -16.43 -4.40 -7.18
N THR A 249 -15.80 -4.84 -8.26
CA THR A 249 -14.63 -4.15 -8.82
C THR A 249 -15.09 -2.91 -9.59
N VAL A 250 -14.72 -1.74 -9.07
CA VAL A 250 -15.05 -0.41 -9.62
C VAL A 250 -13.81 0.15 -10.29
N GLY A 251 -13.86 0.36 -11.61
CA GLY A 251 -12.82 1.07 -12.35
C GLY A 251 -12.98 2.57 -12.20
N LEU A 252 -11.89 3.30 -12.03
CA LEU A 252 -11.83 4.77 -12.07
C LEU A 252 -10.87 5.17 -13.18
N VAL A 253 -11.38 5.89 -14.18
CA VAL A 253 -10.61 6.43 -15.30
C VAL A 253 -10.72 7.95 -15.32
N SER A 254 -9.70 8.64 -15.85
CA SER A 254 -9.83 10.02 -16.31
C SER A 254 -10.06 10.04 -17.82
N ASP A 255 -10.45 11.21 -18.35
CA ASP A 255 -10.61 11.40 -19.79
C ASP A 255 -9.30 11.13 -20.55
N ALA A 256 -8.15 11.42 -19.93
CA ALA A 256 -6.83 11.16 -20.45
C ALA A 256 -5.79 11.02 -19.33
N GLY A 257 -4.93 9.99 -19.39
CA GLY A 257 -3.79 9.85 -18.49
C GLY A 257 -4.13 9.18 -17.15
N MET A 258 -3.47 9.63 -16.08
CA MET A 258 -3.52 9.01 -14.75
C MET A 258 -4.67 9.60 -13.91
N PRO A 259 -5.71 8.82 -13.56
CA PRO A 259 -6.81 9.32 -12.75
C PRO A 259 -6.34 9.79 -11.36
N GLY A 260 -6.97 10.86 -10.86
CA GLY A 260 -6.63 11.47 -9.57
C GLY A 260 -5.43 12.42 -9.59
N ILE A 261 -4.76 12.62 -10.74
CA ILE A 261 -3.62 13.53 -10.88
C ILE A 261 -4.01 14.73 -11.74
N SER A 262 -4.32 15.87 -11.12
CA SER A 262 -4.96 17.01 -11.78
C SER A 262 -6.33 16.71 -12.41
N ASP A 263 -6.89 15.54 -12.06
CA ASP A 263 -8.21 15.04 -12.43
C ASP A 263 -8.97 14.61 -11.16
N PRO A 264 -10.31 14.46 -11.22
CA PRO A 264 -11.12 13.87 -10.15
C PRO A 264 -10.69 12.43 -9.81
N GLY A 265 -10.87 12.02 -8.55
CA GLY A 265 -10.55 10.67 -8.09
C GLY A 265 -10.01 10.61 -6.66
N PHE A 266 -9.43 11.71 -6.18
CA PHE A 266 -8.87 11.82 -4.84
C PHE A 266 -9.89 11.50 -3.73
N ARG A 267 -11.13 11.99 -3.82
CA ARG A 267 -12.17 11.76 -2.81
C ARG A 267 -12.63 10.31 -2.82
N ALA A 268 -12.74 9.69 -3.99
CA ALA A 268 -13.06 8.27 -4.11
C ALA A 268 -12.00 7.38 -3.44
N VAL A 269 -10.72 7.65 -3.72
CA VAL A 269 -9.59 6.94 -3.10
C VAL A 269 -9.57 7.14 -1.60
N GLN A 270 -9.67 8.39 -1.13
CA GLN A 270 -9.66 8.73 0.28
C GLN A 270 -10.79 8.02 1.04
N ALA A 271 -12.00 8.01 0.49
CA ALA A 271 -13.14 7.35 1.11
C ALA A 271 -12.96 5.83 1.17
N CYS A 272 -12.47 5.19 0.10
CA CYS A 272 -12.20 3.75 0.10
C CYS A 272 -11.14 3.36 1.14
N ILE A 273 -10.03 4.10 1.21
CA ILE A 273 -8.98 3.86 2.22
C ILE A 273 -9.55 4.00 3.63
N SER A 274 -10.29 5.08 3.88
CA SER A 274 -10.90 5.33 5.20
C SER A 274 -11.91 4.25 5.60
N ALA A 275 -12.51 3.59 4.62
CA ALA A 275 -13.48 2.53 4.80
C ALA A 275 -12.87 1.12 4.86
N GLY A 276 -11.53 0.99 4.80
CA GLY A 276 -10.81 -0.29 4.78
C GLY A 276 -10.92 -1.06 3.47
N CYS A 277 -11.31 -0.39 2.38
CA CYS A 277 -11.48 -1.01 1.07
C CYS A 277 -10.16 -1.09 0.30
N SER A 278 -10.01 -2.14 -0.52
CA SER A 278 -8.87 -2.31 -1.41
C SER A 278 -8.85 -1.24 -2.50
N VAL A 279 -7.70 -0.56 -2.65
CA VAL A 279 -7.44 0.40 -3.72
C VAL A 279 -6.17 -0.02 -4.46
N VAL A 280 -6.27 -0.13 -5.78
CA VAL A 280 -5.15 -0.51 -6.66
C VAL A 280 -4.97 0.55 -7.73
N ALA A 281 -3.74 0.99 -7.96
CA ALA A 281 -3.40 1.85 -9.10
C ALA A 281 -2.63 1.07 -10.15
N LEU A 282 -3.10 1.11 -11.39
CA LEU A 282 -2.35 0.56 -12.52
C LEU A 282 -1.33 1.59 -13.02
N PRO A 283 -0.12 1.18 -13.41
CA PRO A 283 0.78 2.05 -14.15
C PRO A 283 0.22 2.27 -15.57
N GLY A 284 0.57 3.38 -16.18
CA GLY A 284 0.14 3.73 -17.53
C GLY A 284 0.48 5.16 -17.91
N PRO A 285 -0.14 5.69 -19.00
CA PRO A 285 0.19 6.99 -19.55
C PRO A 285 0.07 8.14 -18.53
N SER A 286 1.06 9.03 -18.54
CA SER A 286 1.07 10.27 -17.75
C SER A 286 1.77 11.36 -18.55
N ALA A 287 1.04 12.41 -18.94
CA ALA A 287 1.58 13.49 -19.75
C ALA A 287 2.75 14.21 -19.06
N ALA A 288 2.66 14.43 -17.74
CA ALA A 288 3.73 15.04 -16.94
C ALA A 288 5.04 14.24 -16.99
N ILE A 289 4.96 12.93 -16.76
CA ILE A 289 6.15 12.06 -16.72
C ILE A 289 6.73 11.86 -18.13
N THR A 290 5.89 11.69 -19.14
CA THR A 290 6.31 11.59 -20.54
C THR A 290 7.01 12.87 -21.01
N ALA A 291 6.48 14.05 -20.66
CA ALA A 291 7.11 15.33 -20.99
C ALA A 291 8.47 15.50 -20.29
N LEU A 292 8.55 15.18 -19.00
CA LEU A 292 9.79 15.27 -18.23
C LEU A 292 10.88 14.38 -18.83
N ALA A 293 10.56 13.11 -19.11
CA ALA A 293 11.51 12.13 -19.64
C ALA A 293 12.12 12.57 -20.98
N ALA A 294 11.36 13.27 -21.82
CA ALA A 294 11.83 13.78 -23.12
C ALA A 294 12.31 15.24 -23.08
N SER A 295 12.32 15.90 -21.92
CA SER A 295 12.63 17.32 -21.80
C SER A 295 14.11 17.62 -22.03
N GLY A 296 15.00 16.75 -21.55
CA GLY A 296 16.44 17.02 -21.46
C GLY A 296 16.84 17.83 -20.21
N LEU A 297 15.93 18.04 -19.26
CA LEU A 297 16.19 18.67 -17.97
C LEU A 297 16.45 17.61 -16.88
N PRO A 298 17.09 17.97 -15.74
CA PRO A 298 17.32 17.05 -14.64
C PRO A 298 16.04 16.37 -14.15
N THR A 299 16.11 15.06 -13.91
CA THR A 299 14.96 14.21 -13.57
C THR A 299 15.11 13.47 -12.24
N ASP A 300 16.20 13.70 -11.50
CA ASP A 300 16.47 13.10 -10.19
C ASP A 300 15.45 13.57 -9.13
N ARG A 301 15.05 14.84 -9.20
CA ARG A 301 14.00 15.44 -8.38
C ARG A 301 13.16 16.37 -9.24
N PHE A 302 11.85 16.37 -9.02
CA PHE A 302 10.95 17.27 -9.72
C PHE A 302 9.73 17.63 -8.86
N PHE A 303 9.11 18.75 -9.21
CA PHE A 303 7.88 19.24 -8.61
C PHE A 303 6.79 19.33 -9.68
N PHE A 304 5.64 18.68 -9.44
CA PHE A 304 4.47 18.79 -10.31
C PHE A 304 3.46 19.77 -9.72
N ALA A 305 3.18 20.86 -10.44
CA ALA A 305 2.29 21.94 -10.00
C ALA A 305 0.83 21.76 -10.45
N GLY A 306 0.55 20.83 -11.38
CA GLY A 306 -0.75 20.75 -12.04
C GLY A 306 -1.04 22.01 -12.86
N PHE A 307 -2.23 22.58 -12.73
CA PHE A 307 -2.60 23.84 -13.37
C PHE A 307 -2.41 25.04 -12.43
N LEU A 308 -1.82 26.12 -12.93
CA LEU A 308 -1.79 27.39 -12.21
C LEU A 308 -3.20 27.98 -12.08
N PRO A 309 -3.52 28.69 -10.98
CA PRO A 309 -4.77 29.43 -10.86
C PRO A 309 -4.98 30.39 -12.05
N GLN A 310 -6.22 30.56 -12.49
CA GLN A 310 -6.50 31.43 -13.65
C GLN A 310 -6.40 32.92 -13.32
N LYS A 311 -6.70 33.31 -12.07
CA LYS A 311 -6.75 34.72 -11.63
C LYS A 311 -6.09 34.91 -10.26
N LYS A 312 -6.87 34.78 -9.18
CA LYS A 312 -6.41 35.06 -7.82
C LYS A 312 -5.34 34.05 -7.40
N GLY A 313 -4.21 34.54 -6.89
CA GLY A 313 -3.11 33.70 -6.39
C GLY A 313 -2.13 33.20 -7.45
N ARG A 314 -2.39 33.39 -8.75
CA ARG A 314 -1.54 32.89 -9.85
C ARG A 314 -0.07 33.29 -9.70
N MET A 315 0.20 34.59 -9.57
CA MET A 315 1.57 35.10 -9.46
C MET A 315 2.29 34.61 -8.21
N SER A 316 1.57 34.47 -7.08
CA SER A 316 2.18 33.94 -5.85
C SER A 316 2.59 32.47 -6.00
N VAL A 317 1.75 31.65 -6.65
CA VAL A 317 2.08 30.25 -6.95
C VAL A 317 3.24 30.17 -7.94
N LEU A 318 3.22 31.00 -8.99
CA LEU A 318 4.29 31.06 -9.98
C LEU A 318 5.63 31.43 -9.34
N GLN A 319 5.68 32.49 -8.54
CA GLN A 319 6.91 32.92 -7.85
C GLN A 319 7.46 31.83 -6.94
N LYS A 320 6.60 31.15 -6.16
CA LYS A 320 7.02 30.01 -5.32
C LYS A 320 7.59 28.86 -6.15
N MET A 321 6.98 28.57 -7.30
CA MET A 321 7.47 27.56 -8.24
C MET A 321 8.84 27.95 -8.80
N LEU A 322 9.05 29.23 -9.15
CA LEU A 322 10.33 29.73 -9.67
C LEU A 322 11.47 29.69 -8.64
N CYS A 323 11.17 29.67 -7.34
CA CYS A 323 12.17 29.51 -6.29
C CYS A 323 12.60 28.05 -6.04
N ARG A 324 11.94 27.06 -6.64
CA ARG A 324 12.27 25.64 -6.42
C ARG A 324 13.57 25.28 -7.14
N GLU A 325 14.39 24.48 -6.48
CA GLU A 325 15.69 24.04 -7.04
C GLU A 325 15.54 22.87 -8.00
N GLU A 326 14.48 22.07 -7.84
CA GLU A 326 14.15 20.94 -8.69
C GLU A 326 13.36 21.34 -9.96
N THR A 327 13.44 20.50 -11.00
CA THR A 327 12.67 20.68 -12.24
C THR A 327 11.17 20.79 -11.94
N CYS A 328 10.51 21.80 -12.49
CA CYS A 328 9.08 22.05 -12.28
C CYS A 328 8.27 21.65 -13.52
N ILE A 329 7.16 20.95 -13.31
CA ILE A 329 6.24 20.54 -14.37
C ILE A 329 4.86 21.15 -14.11
N LEU A 330 4.23 21.71 -15.12
CA LEU A 330 2.85 22.19 -15.05
C LEU A 330 2.08 21.91 -16.33
N TYR A 331 0.77 21.89 -16.22
CA TYR A 331 -0.14 21.88 -17.36
C TYR A 331 -0.61 23.31 -17.64
N GLU A 332 -0.70 23.66 -18.92
CA GLU A 332 -1.19 24.97 -19.32
C GLU A 332 -1.95 24.89 -20.65
N SER A 333 -2.98 25.73 -20.79
CA SER A 333 -3.72 25.83 -22.05
C SER A 333 -2.82 26.45 -23.12
N PRO A 334 -2.88 25.99 -24.39
CA PRO A 334 -2.08 26.55 -25.47
C PRO A 334 -2.31 28.07 -25.64
N HIS A 335 -3.53 28.56 -25.35
CA HIS A 335 -3.90 29.96 -25.42
C HIS A 335 -3.29 30.81 -24.29
N ARG A 336 -2.70 30.18 -23.27
CA ARG A 336 -2.09 30.84 -22.11
C ARG A 336 -0.58 30.63 -22.03
N ILE A 337 0.02 29.87 -22.95
CA ILE A 337 1.48 29.64 -22.98
C ILE A 337 2.23 30.95 -23.16
N GLU A 338 1.82 31.80 -24.10
CA GLU A 338 2.49 33.10 -24.30
C GLU A 338 2.43 33.94 -23.02
N LYS A 339 1.25 34.01 -22.39
CA LYS A 339 1.07 34.73 -21.13
C LYS A 339 1.96 34.17 -20.02
N LEU A 340 2.02 32.85 -19.87
CA LEU A 340 2.88 32.19 -18.89
C LEU A 340 4.36 32.53 -19.10
N LEU A 341 4.84 32.48 -20.35
CA LEU A 341 6.23 32.80 -20.68
C LEU A 341 6.57 34.27 -20.36
N ILE A 342 5.64 35.19 -20.64
CA ILE A 342 5.76 36.60 -20.24
C ILE A 342 5.85 36.72 -18.71
N GLU A 343 4.93 36.08 -17.97
CA GLU A 343 4.90 36.11 -16.51
C GLU A 343 6.20 35.55 -15.89
N ILE A 344 6.79 34.50 -16.48
CA ILE A 344 8.08 33.93 -16.04
C ILE A 344 9.23 34.90 -16.33
N ALA A 345 9.27 35.49 -17.53
CA ALA A 345 10.29 36.46 -17.91
C ALA A 345 10.25 37.71 -17.03
N GLU A 346 9.06 38.23 -16.73
CA GLU A 346 8.84 39.37 -15.82
C GLU A 346 9.28 39.07 -14.38
N CYS A 347 9.26 37.81 -13.97
CA CYS A 347 9.80 37.37 -12.67
C CYS A 347 11.34 37.22 -12.68
N GLY A 348 12.03 37.63 -13.74
CA GLY A 348 13.49 37.59 -13.83
C GLY A 348 14.06 36.22 -14.17
N SER A 349 13.27 35.33 -14.79
CA SER A 349 13.70 33.98 -15.20
C SER A 349 13.69 33.81 -16.73
N ALA A 350 14.06 34.86 -17.48
CA ALA A 350 14.02 34.88 -18.94
C ALA A 350 15.10 34.01 -19.62
N ASP A 351 16.17 33.71 -18.91
CA ASP A 351 17.32 32.89 -19.29
C ASP A 351 17.22 31.43 -18.82
N ARG A 352 16.15 31.10 -18.08
CA ARG A 352 15.91 29.74 -17.56
C ARG A 352 15.51 28.79 -18.68
N GLN A 353 16.04 27.57 -18.68
CA GLN A 353 15.65 26.56 -19.67
C GLN A 353 14.22 26.11 -19.45
N ILE A 354 13.46 26.01 -20.54
CA ILE A 354 12.06 25.58 -20.54
C ILE A 354 11.77 24.71 -21.76
N VAL A 355 10.85 23.75 -21.58
CA VAL A 355 10.35 22.88 -22.64
C VAL A 355 8.82 22.95 -22.65
N ILE A 356 8.27 23.23 -23.83
CA ILE A 356 6.82 23.12 -24.09
C ILE A 356 6.62 21.84 -24.91
N ALA A 357 6.11 20.80 -24.27
CA ALA A 357 5.72 19.55 -24.92
C ALA A 357 4.24 19.66 -25.33
N ARG A 358 3.95 19.53 -26.61
CA ARG A 358 2.61 19.71 -27.19
C ARG A 358 2.12 18.44 -27.83
N GLU A 359 0.82 18.18 -27.69
CA GLU A 359 0.13 17.10 -28.40
C GLU A 359 0.83 15.75 -28.27
N LEU A 360 1.30 15.43 -27.06
CA LEU A 360 2.00 14.18 -26.76
C LEU A 360 1.20 12.96 -27.20
N SER A 361 1.89 12.02 -27.83
CA SER A 361 1.40 10.82 -28.53
C SER A 361 0.54 11.07 -29.78
N LYS A 362 0.27 12.31 -30.18
CA LYS A 362 -0.60 12.62 -31.33
C LYS A 362 0.21 12.95 -32.59
N VAL A 363 -0.48 13.09 -33.73
CA VAL A 363 0.13 13.37 -35.05
C VAL A 363 0.96 14.67 -35.08
N HIS A 364 0.65 15.62 -34.21
CA HIS A 364 1.33 16.92 -34.13
C HIS A 364 2.19 17.05 -32.87
N GLU A 365 2.69 15.93 -32.34
CA GLU A 365 3.63 15.93 -31.20
C GLU A 365 4.84 16.83 -31.49
N GLU A 366 5.14 17.73 -30.55
CA GLU A 366 6.22 18.69 -30.69
C GLU A 366 6.83 19.05 -29.33
N TYR A 367 8.16 19.23 -29.30
CA TYR A 367 8.88 19.78 -28.16
C TYR A 367 9.57 21.08 -28.56
N ILE A 368 9.14 22.20 -27.99
CA ILE A 368 9.80 23.50 -28.16
C ILE A 368 10.73 23.71 -26.97
N ARG A 369 12.05 23.76 -27.21
CA ARG A 369 13.08 23.85 -26.17
C ARG A 369 13.89 25.14 -26.33
N GLY A 370 14.37 25.67 -25.22
CA GLY A 370 15.30 26.80 -25.17
C GLY A 370 15.16 27.58 -23.88
N MET A 371 15.78 28.76 -23.83
CA MET A 371 15.51 29.73 -22.77
C MET A 371 14.07 30.23 -22.87
N VAL A 372 13.49 30.64 -21.74
CA VAL A 372 12.14 31.25 -21.70
C VAL A 372 11.96 32.36 -22.75
N SER A 373 12.97 33.22 -22.91
CA SER A 373 12.98 34.28 -23.92
C SER A 373 12.97 33.77 -25.38
N GLU A 374 13.75 32.74 -25.69
CA GLU A 374 13.81 32.11 -27.02
C GLU A 374 12.51 31.38 -27.37
N VAL A 375 11.97 30.65 -26.40
CA VAL A 375 10.68 29.96 -26.55
C VAL A 375 9.55 30.99 -26.71
N LEU A 376 9.57 32.09 -25.96
CA LEU A 376 8.60 33.18 -26.13
C LEU A 376 8.66 33.79 -27.54
N ALA A 377 9.85 34.03 -28.08
CA ALA A 377 10.00 34.50 -29.46
C ALA A 377 9.43 33.50 -30.48
N THR A 378 9.70 32.21 -30.29
CA THR A 378 9.17 31.11 -31.12
C THR A 378 7.64 31.01 -31.04
N VAL A 379 7.06 31.22 -29.86
CA VAL A 379 5.60 31.20 -29.69
C VAL A 379 4.96 32.41 -30.38
N ARG A 380 5.56 33.60 -30.27
CA ARG A 380 5.08 34.83 -30.93
C ARG A 380 5.18 34.80 -32.45
N SER A 381 6.17 34.10 -33.00
CA SER A 381 6.30 33.96 -34.45
C SER A 381 5.26 33.00 -35.06
N ARG A 382 4.44 32.34 -34.23
CA ARG A 382 3.39 31.41 -34.65
C ARG A 382 2.01 32.06 -34.51
N ASN A 383 1.13 31.79 -35.46
CA ASN A 383 -0.24 32.33 -35.44
C ASN A 383 -1.06 31.86 -34.22
N SER A 384 -0.82 30.66 -33.71
CA SER A 384 -1.33 30.16 -32.43
C SER A 384 -0.75 28.79 -32.11
N LEU A 385 -0.59 28.49 -30.83
CA LEU A 385 -0.47 27.11 -30.37
C LEU A 385 -1.87 26.50 -30.26
N LYS A 386 -1.97 25.22 -30.62
CA LYS A 386 -3.18 24.40 -30.50
C LYS A 386 -2.87 23.12 -29.72
N GLY A 387 -3.92 22.46 -29.23
CA GLY A 387 -3.80 21.18 -28.56
C GLY A 387 -3.51 21.31 -27.06
N GLU A 388 -3.01 20.24 -26.47
CA GLU A 388 -2.67 20.17 -25.04
C GLU A 388 -1.17 20.39 -24.84
N CYS A 389 -0.81 21.11 -23.77
CA CYS A 389 0.58 21.47 -23.49
C CYS A 389 0.99 21.06 -22.08
N VAL A 390 2.16 20.44 -21.97
CA VAL A 390 2.91 20.26 -20.72
C VAL A 390 4.11 21.18 -20.77
N VAL A 391 4.34 21.91 -19.69
CA VAL A 391 5.48 22.81 -19.54
C VAL A 391 6.44 22.20 -18.52
N VAL A 392 7.70 22.05 -18.92
CA VAL A 392 8.78 21.59 -18.03
C VAL A 392 9.78 22.73 -17.93
N LEU A 393 10.00 23.23 -16.72
CA LEU A 393 10.87 24.35 -16.42
C LEU A 393 12.04 23.88 -15.56
N GLN A 394 13.25 24.28 -15.92
CA GLN A 394 14.44 24.03 -15.13
C GLN A 394 14.28 24.59 -13.71
N GLY A 395 14.81 23.88 -12.71
CA GLY A 395 14.88 24.40 -11.35
C GLY A 395 15.83 25.61 -11.23
N ALA A 396 15.75 26.31 -10.10
CA ALA A 396 16.61 27.46 -9.78
C ALA A 396 18.03 27.06 -9.34
N GLY A 397 18.27 25.77 -9.06
CA GLY A 397 19.60 25.26 -8.74
C GLY A 397 20.52 25.36 -9.94
N THR A 398 21.81 25.57 -9.69
CA THR A 398 22.84 25.42 -10.73
C THR A 398 22.82 23.97 -11.24
N PRO A 399 22.77 23.74 -12.55
CA PRO A 399 22.93 22.38 -13.08
C PRO A 399 24.34 21.90 -12.72
N ASP A 400 24.42 20.77 -12.00
CA ASP A 400 25.68 20.04 -11.76
C ASP A 400 26.24 19.46 -13.06
#